data_AF-A0A6N8BH90-F1
#
_entry.id   AF-A0A6N8BH90-F1
#
_cell.length_a   1.000
_cell.length_b   1.000
_cell.length_c   1.000
_cell.angle_alpha   90.00
_cell.angle_beta   90.00
_cell.angle_gamma   90.00
#
_symmetry.space_group_name_H-M   'P 1'
#
loop_
_entity.id
_entity.type
_entity.pdbx_description
1 polymer ?
#
loop_
_entity_poly.entity_id
_entity_poly.type
_entity_poly.pdbx_seq_one_letter_code
_entity_poly.pdbx_strand_id
1 'polypeptide(L)'
;MFKTYGPILEFAHQHGIEPDFTRQMMALAGYKFKKVYIKTLGGFAVFPYDNRQEPLKMRAKKERELLAFLLDAGRAGATKEQIYEALWYESTSNDIKKLIGVNLAHIKKDLAKLDIKNPIINSEKRYSICMEEIASDIIYWRPR
;
A
#
# COMPACT_ATOMS: atom_id res chain seq x y z
N MET A 1 8.11 0.05 -23.92
CA MET A 1 6.77 0.56 -24.27
C MET A 1 6.03 1.14 -23.07
N PHE A 2 5.73 0.38 -22.01
CA PHE A 2 4.84 0.83 -20.92
C PHE A 2 5.31 2.07 -20.11
N LYS A 3 6.61 2.22 -19.81
CA LYS A 3 7.14 3.40 -19.08
C LYS A 3 6.84 4.74 -19.76
N THR A 4 6.59 4.73 -21.07
CA THR A 4 6.37 5.94 -21.86
C THR A 4 4.90 6.32 -21.96
N TYR A 5 4.00 5.33 -22.05
CA TYR A 5 2.56 5.56 -22.27
C TYR A 5 1.68 5.39 -21.02
N GLY A 6 2.21 4.81 -19.93
CA GLY A 6 1.48 4.62 -18.67
C GLY A 6 0.80 5.90 -18.15
N PRO A 7 1.51 7.04 -18.05
CA PRO A 7 0.90 8.30 -17.63
C PRO A 7 -0.21 8.80 -18.56
N ILE A 8 -0.07 8.58 -19.87
CA ILE A 8 -1.07 9.00 -20.87
C ILE A 8 -2.33 8.17 -20.73
N LEU A 9 -2.19 6.85 -20.57
CA LEU A 9 -3.32 5.95 -20.34
C LEU A 9 -4.00 6.23 -19.00
N GLU A 10 -3.24 6.54 -17.95
CA GLU A 10 -3.80 6.90 -16.64
C GLU A 10 -4.58 8.20 -16.70
N PHE A 11 -4.06 9.20 -17.40
CA PHE A 11 -4.76 10.45 -17.68
C PHE A 11 -6.06 10.21 -18.47
N ALA A 12 -5.99 9.45 -19.56
CA ALA A 12 -7.17 9.12 -20.36
C ALA A 12 -8.25 8.42 -19.52
N HIS A 13 -7.84 7.52 -18.62
CA HIS A 13 -8.76 6.83 -17.72
C HIS A 13 -9.43 7.79 -16.73
N GLN A 14 -8.65 8.63 -16.05
CA GLN A 14 -9.17 9.60 -15.08
C GLN A 14 -10.12 10.63 -15.69
N HIS A 15 -9.93 10.96 -16.96
CA HIS A 15 -10.75 11.93 -17.68
C HIS A 15 -11.85 11.29 -18.55
N GLY A 16 -12.01 9.97 -18.51
CA GLY A 16 -13.04 9.27 -19.29
C GLY A 16 -12.84 9.35 -20.81
N ILE A 17 -11.60 9.53 -21.27
CA ILE A 17 -11.24 9.60 -22.68
C ILE A 17 -11.17 8.17 -23.23
N GLU A 18 -12.06 7.86 -24.17
CA GLU A 18 -12.19 6.53 -24.79
C GLU A 18 -12.05 5.38 -23.77
N PRO A 19 -12.98 5.26 -22.81
CA PRO A 19 -12.80 4.43 -21.62
C PRO A 19 -12.59 2.95 -21.93
N ASP A 20 -13.22 2.44 -23.00
CA ASP A 20 -13.07 1.05 -23.43
C ASP A 20 -11.70 0.79 -24.07
N PHE A 21 -11.24 1.67 -24.97
CA PHE A 21 -9.91 1.58 -25.58
C PHE A 21 -8.81 1.73 -24.55
N THR A 22 -8.92 2.73 -23.68
CA THR A 22 -7.98 2.96 -22.57
C THR A 22 -7.89 1.73 -21.66
N ARG A 23 -9.01 1.12 -21.28
CA ARG A 23 -9.03 -0.11 -20.46
C ARG A 23 -8.38 -1.29 -21.18
N GLN A 24 -8.66 -1.48 -22.48
CA GLN A 24 -8.06 -2.56 -23.27
C GLN A 24 -6.54 -2.39 -23.41
N MET A 25 -6.07 -1.17 -23.72
CA MET A 25 -4.64 -0.87 -23.85
C MET A 25 -3.90 -1.04 -22.52
N MET A 26 -4.52 -0.64 -21.41
CA MET A 26 -3.98 -0.85 -20.07
C MET A 26 -3.90 -2.34 -19.71
N ALA A 27 -4.93 -3.13 -20.03
CA ALA A 27 -4.92 -4.58 -19.81
C ALA A 27 -3.84 -5.27 -20.67
N LEU A 28 -3.73 -4.90 -21.95
CA LEU A 28 -2.71 -5.43 -22.87
C LEU A 28 -1.29 -5.14 -22.36
N ALA A 29 -1.08 -3.97 -21.75
CA ALA A 29 0.21 -3.59 -21.18
C ALA A 29 0.49 -4.19 -19.79
N GLY A 30 -0.43 -4.99 -19.23
CA GLY A 30 -0.33 -5.53 -17.89
C GLY A 30 -0.42 -4.48 -16.79
N TYR A 31 -1.06 -3.33 -17.06
CA TYR A 31 -1.18 -2.25 -16.09
C TYR A 31 -2.14 -2.63 -14.96
N LYS A 32 -1.66 -2.52 -13.72
CA LYS A 32 -2.49 -2.62 -12.53
C LYS A 32 -2.86 -1.21 -12.08
N PHE A 33 -4.15 -0.92 -12.08
CA PHE A 33 -4.67 0.35 -11.60
C PHE A 33 -4.28 0.57 -10.14
N LYS A 34 -3.93 1.81 -9.82
CA LYS A 34 -3.83 2.22 -8.44
C LYS A 34 -5.23 2.26 -7.87
N LYS A 35 -5.46 1.50 -6.80
CA LYS A 35 -6.75 1.44 -6.09
C LYS A 35 -6.68 2.19 -4.77
N VAL A 36 -5.48 2.35 -4.23
CA VAL A 36 -5.24 2.98 -2.95
C VAL A 36 -4.18 4.06 -3.08
N TYR A 37 -4.44 5.20 -2.46
CA TYR A 37 -3.49 6.26 -2.24
C TYR A 37 -3.15 6.35 -0.74
N ILE A 38 -1.87 6.31 -0.39
CA ILE A 38 -1.40 6.44 0.98
C ILE A 38 -0.66 7.77 1.14
N LYS A 39 -1.24 8.64 1.97
CA LYS A 39 -0.63 9.87 2.42
C LYS A 39 0.27 9.56 3.61
N THR A 40 1.54 9.93 3.52
CA THR A 40 2.53 9.77 4.59
C THR A 40 3.00 11.12 5.12
N LEU A 41 2.99 12.17 4.29
CA LEU A 41 3.43 13.52 4.64
C LEU A 41 2.30 14.33 5.29
N GLY A 42 2.57 14.97 6.43
CA GLY A 42 1.59 15.81 7.14
C GLY A 42 0.44 15.01 7.80
N GLY A 43 0.59 13.69 7.94
CA GLY A 43 -0.34 12.81 8.63
C GLY A 43 -0.62 11.52 7.85
N PHE A 44 -0.50 10.37 8.54
CA PHE A 44 -0.70 9.06 7.93
C PHE A 44 -2.19 8.77 7.70
N ALA A 45 -2.57 8.60 6.43
CA ALA A 45 -3.94 8.26 6.02
C ALA A 45 -3.96 7.44 4.72
N VAL A 46 -4.96 6.57 4.61
CA VAL A 46 -5.18 5.68 3.46
C VAL A 46 -6.48 6.09 2.79
N PHE A 47 -6.47 6.24 1.48
CA PHE A 47 -7.62 6.69 0.68
C PHE A 47 -7.86 5.73 -0.49
N PRO A 48 -9.10 5.59 -0.97
CA PRO A 48 -9.34 5.17 -2.35
C PRO A 48 -8.54 6.05 -3.31
N TYR A 49 -8.00 5.47 -4.39
CA TYR A 49 -7.17 6.24 -5.32
C TYR A 49 -7.94 7.37 -6.00
N ASP A 50 -9.17 7.07 -6.41
CA ASP A 50 -10.06 7.99 -7.14
C ASP A 50 -10.76 9.00 -6.22
N ASN A 51 -10.82 8.73 -4.91
CA ASN A 51 -11.40 9.63 -3.91
C ASN A 51 -10.42 9.89 -2.77
N ARG A 52 -9.67 10.99 -2.87
CA ARG A 52 -8.68 11.42 -1.87
C ARG A 52 -9.25 12.31 -0.75
N GLN A 53 -10.57 12.44 -0.66
CA GLN A 53 -11.23 13.26 0.36
C GLN A 53 -11.67 12.42 1.56
N GLU A 54 -12.06 11.17 1.34
CA GLU A 54 -12.59 10.28 2.37
C GLU A 54 -11.59 9.18 2.74
N PRO A 55 -10.89 9.29 3.89
CA PRO A 55 -9.92 8.28 4.29
C PRO A 55 -10.61 7.00 4.76
N LEU A 56 -10.02 5.86 4.41
CA LEU A 56 -10.32 4.57 5.00
C LEU A 56 -10.02 4.61 6.51
N LYS A 57 -11.04 4.36 7.32
CA LYS A 57 -10.92 4.33 8.77
C LYS A 57 -10.22 3.05 9.24
N MET A 58 -8.90 3.15 9.47
CA MET A 58 -8.11 2.11 10.14
C MET A 58 -8.32 2.17 11.65
N ARG A 59 -8.58 1.02 12.28
CA ARG A 59 -9.07 0.97 13.67
C ARG A 59 -7.98 1.27 14.70
N ALA A 60 -6.77 0.77 14.51
CA ALA A 60 -5.72 0.85 15.53
C ALA A 60 -4.57 1.78 15.11
N LYS A 61 -4.02 2.53 16.07
CA LYS A 61 -2.80 3.32 15.88
C LYS A 61 -1.64 2.43 15.39
N LYS A 62 -1.47 1.27 16.03
CA LYS A 62 -0.41 0.30 15.69
C LYS A 62 -0.54 -0.30 14.30
N GLU A 63 -1.76 -0.41 13.78
CA GLU A 63 -2.00 -0.86 12.42
C GLU A 63 -1.47 0.16 11.40
N ARG A 64 -1.71 1.45 11.64
CA ARG A 64 -1.18 2.56 10.83
C ARG A 64 0.35 2.65 10.93
N GLU A 65 0.90 2.53 12.13
CA GLU A 65 2.36 2.53 12.35
C GLU A 65 3.02 1.36 11.63
N LEU A 66 2.43 0.16 11.70
CA LEU A 66 2.93 -1.03 10.97
C LEU A 66 2.86 -0.84 9.46
N LEU A 67 1.75 -0.32 8.93
CA LEU A 67 1.64 -0.06 7.50
C LEU A 67 2.67 0.99 7.04
N ALA A 68 2.86 2.07 7.80
CA ALA A 68 3.88 3.09 7.54
C ALA A 68 5.29 2.49 7.52
N PHE A 69 5.61 1.65 8.51
CA PHE A 69 6.90 0.98 8.60
C PHE A 69 7.17 0.07 7.39
N LEU A 70 6.19 -0.73 6.98
CA LEU A 70 6.35 -1.62 5.83
C LEU A 70 6.44 -0.87 4.49
N LEU A 71 5.84 0.33 4.40
CA LEU A 71 5.99 1.21 3.23
C LEU A 71 7.42 1.74 3.11
N ASP A 72 8.03 2.16 4.23
CA ASP A 72 9.42 2.62 4.22
C ASP A 72 10.42 1.47 3.95
N ALA A 73 10.17 0.29 4.52
CA ALA A 73 10.95 -0.93 4.25
C ALA A 73 10.89 -1.38 2.77
N GLY A 74 9.86 -0.94 2.03
CA GLY A 74 9.72 -1.15 0.60
C GLY A 74 9.73 -2.63 0.20
N ARG A 75 10.32 -2.93 -0.96
CA ARG A 75 10.37 -4.30 -1.52
C ARG A 75 11.20 -5.27 -0.68
N ALA A 76 12.22 -4.77 0.03
CA ALA A 76 13.02 -5.60 0.91
C ALA A 76 12.17 -6.19 2.05
N GLY A 77 11.18 -5.43 2.52
CA GLY A 77 10.33 -5.81 3.64
C GLY A 77 11.10 -5.87 4.95
N ALA A 78 10.46 -6.44 5.98
CA ALA A 78 11.02 -6.55 7.32
C ALA A 78 10.67 -7.89 7.98
N THR A 79 11.56 -8.39 8.83
CA THR A 79 11.29 -9.58 9.67
C THR A 79 10.36 -9.24 10.83
N LYS A 80 9.80 -10.25 11.50
CA LYS A 80 9.00 -10.00 12.72
C LYS A 80 9.82 -9.34 13.81
N GLU A 81 11.09 -9.69 13.91
CA GLU A 81 12.05 -9.15 14.87
C GLU A 81 12.29 -7.65 14.61
N GLN A 82 12.54 -7.26 13.35
CA GLN A 82 12.68 -5.84 12.98
C GLN A 82 11.39 -5.04 13.23
N ILE A 83 10.23 -5.62 12.92
CA ILE A 83 8.93 -5.01 13.21
C ILE A 83 8.74 -4.83 14.72
N TYR A 84 9.13 -5.84 15.51
CA TYR A 84 9.06 -5.78 16.96
C TYR A 84 9.95 -4.67 17.53
N GLU A 85 11.22 -4.64 17.12
CA GLU A 85 12.19 -3.62 17.57
C GLU A 85 11.74 -2.21 17.20
N ALA A 86 11.20 -2.01 16.00
CA ALA A 86 10.77 -0.68 15.57
C ALA A 86 9.49 -0.17 16.26
N LEU A 87 8.54 -1.07 16.54
CA LEU A 87 7.17 -0.66 16.89
C LEU A 87 6.72 -1.09 18.29
N TRP A 88 7.38 -2.06 18.92
CA TRP A 88 6.96 -2.65 20.20
C TRP A 88 8.12 -2.87 21.19
N TYR A 89 9.29 -2.27 20.98
CA TYR A 89 10.46 -2.45 21.86
C TYR A 89 10.15 -2.28 23.35
N GLU A 90 9.39 -1.24 23.71
CA GLU A 90 9.03 -0.93 25.11
C GLU A 90 7.81 -1.70 25.62
N SER A 91 7.23 -2.61 24.83
CA SER A 91 6.02 -3.32 25.22
C SER A 91 6.32 -4.44 26.21
N THR A 92 5.60 -4.47 27.32
CA THR A 92 5.66 -5.53 28.34
C THR A 92 4.83 -6.78 27.98
N SER A 93 4.24 -6.83 26.78
CA SER A 93 3.40 -7.95 26.37
C SER A 93 4.25 -9.17 25.99
N ASN A 94 3.93 -10.34 26.53
CA ASN A 94 4.60 -11.60 26.14
C ASN A 94 4.16 -12.11 24.75
N ASP A 95 3.10 -11.53 24.15
CA ASP A 95 2.45 -12.05 22.94
C ASP A 95 2.68 -11.19 21.69
N ILE A 96 3.77 -10.41 21.63
CA ILE A 96 3.96 -9.41 20.56
C ILE A 96 4.02 -10.03 19.17
N LYS A 97 4.64 -11.22 19.02
CA LYS A 97 4.65 -11.94 17.74
C LYS A 97 3.24 -12.27 17.22
N LYS A 98 2.30 -12.53 18.14
CA LYS A 98 0.88 -12.74 17.83
C LYS A 98 0.21 -11.41 17.47
N LEU A 99 0.49 -10.34 18.22
CA LEU A 99 -0.02 -9.00 17.92
C LEU A 99 0.41 -8.48 16.54
N ILE A 100 1.65 -8.72 16.14
CA ILE A 100 2.13 -8.38 14.79
C ILE A 100 1.29 -9.12 13.74
N GLY A 101 1.08 -10.44 13.94
CA GLY A 101 0.24 -11.24 13.04
C GLY A 101 -1.19 -10.73 12.93
N VAL A 102 -1.80 -10.34 14.06
CA VAL A 102 -3.15 -9.75 14.10
C VAL A 102 -3.20 -8.42 13.36
N ASN A 103 -2.24 -7.52 13.58
CA ASN A 103 -2.20 -6.23 12.88
C ASN A 103 -1.99 -6.41 11.37
N LEU A 104 -1.13 -7.35 10.93
CA LEU A 104 -0.99 -7.70 9.51
C LEU A 104 -2.30 -8.19 8.90
N ALA A 105 -3.07 -9.01 9.63
CA ALA A 105 -4.37 -9.48 9.17
C ALA A 105 -5.41 -8.35 9.08
N HIS A 106 -5.39 -7.40 10.02
CA HIS A 106 -6.24 -6.21 9.97
C HIS A 106 -5.90 -5.33 8.75
N ILE A 107 -4.61 -5.07 8.48
CA ILE A 107 -4.17 -4.34 7.29
C ILE A 107 -4.70 -5.01 6.02
N LYS A 108 -4.55 -6.34 5.91
CA LYS A 108 -5.08 -7.10 4.76
C LYS A 108 -6.59 -6.90 4.61
N LYS A 109 -7.34 -7.01 5.71
CA LYS A 109 -8.80 -6.86 5.71
C LYS A 109 -9.24 -5.44 5.36
N ASP A 110 -8.53 -4.44 5.85
CA ASP A 110 -8.85 -3.04 5.60
C ASP A 110 -8.55 -2.65 4.15
N LEU A 111 -7.40 -3.05 3.61
CA LEU A 111 -7.07 -2.80 2.21
C LEU A 111 -7.91 -3.65 1.23
N ALA A 112 -8.41 -4.81 1.64
CA ALA A 112 -9.35 -5.60 0.85
C ALA A 112 -10.69 -4.88 0.62
N LYS A 113 -11.10 -3.95 1.51
CA LYS A 113 -12.27 -3.09 1.28
C LYS A 113 -12.09 -2.14 0.09
N LEU A 114 -10.84 -1.90 -0.31
CA LEU A 114 -10.44 -1.10 -1.47
C LEU A 114 -10.01 -2.01 -2.65
N ASP A 115 -10.48 -3.26 -2.66
CA ASP A 115 -10.23 -4.28 -3.70
C ASP A 115 -8.75 -4.62 -3.93
N ILE A 116 -7.90 -4.42 -2.91
CA ILE A 116 -6.53 -4.97 -2.90
C ILE A 116 -6.55 -6.37 -2.28
N LYS A 117 -6.39 -7.40 -3.12
CA LYS A 117 -6.50 -8.81 -2.68
C LYS A 117 -5.28 -9.28 -1.89
N ASN A 118 -4.08 -8.88 -2.27
CA ASN A 118 -2.83 -9.35 -1.68
C ASN A 118 -1.88 -8.19 -1.32
N PRO A 119 -2.27 -7.30 -0.37
CA PRO A 119 -1.51 -6.10 -0.06
C PRO A 119 -0.19 -6.39 0.66
N ILE A 120 -0.08 -7.54 1.35
CA ILE A 120 1.12 -7.93 2.12
C ILE A 120 1.68 -9.23 1.54
N ILE A 121 2.92 -9.18 1.11
CA ILE A 121 3.72 -10.32 0.64
C ILE A 121 4.52 -10.85 1.83
N ASN A 122 4.56 -12.17 1.99
CA ASN A 122 5.45 -12.84 2.93
C ASN A 122 6.40 -13.75 2.15
N SER A 123 7.67 -13.38 2.09
CA SER A 123 8.73 -14.14 1.42
C SER A 123 9.88 -14.33 2.41
N GLU A 124 10.35 -15.56 2.61
CA GLU A 124 11.52 -15.85 3.45
C GLU A 124 11.45 -15.22 4.86
N LYS A 125 10.27 -15.26 5.50
CA LYS A 125 9.98 -14.66 6.83
C LYS A 125 10.05 -13.12 6.86
N ARG A 126 10.09 -12.46 5.70
CA ARG A 126 10.00 -11.00 5.55
C ARG A 126 8.63 -10.61 5.04
N TYR A 127 8.09 -9.54 5.62
CA TYR A 127 6.83 -8.94 5.23
C TYR A 127 7.09 -7.66 4.46
N SER A 128 6.48 -7.51 3.29
CA SER A 128 6.54 -6.30 2.48
C SER A 128 5.16 -5.93 1.95
N ILE A 129 4.97 -4.66 1.59
CA ILE A 129 3.75 -4.18 0.94
C ILE A 129 3.87 -4.35 -0.58
N CYS A 130 2.84 -4.91 -1.20
CA CYS A 130 2.71 -4.97 -2.65
C CYS A 130 2.33 -3.59 -3.20
N MET A 131 3.30 -2.88 -3.75
CA MET A 131 3.12 -1.50 -4.25
C MET A 131 2.47 -1.41 -5.64
N GLU A 132 2.09 -2.53 -6.25
CA GLU A 132 1.58 -2.53 -7.62
C GLU A 132 0.26 -1.75 -7.76
N GLU A 133 -0.66 -1.92 -6.81
CA GLU A 133 -1.98 -1.26 -6.79
C GLU A 133 -2.03 -0.08 -5.78
N ILE A 134 -0.89 0.28 -5.19
CA ILE A 134 -0.77 1.33 -4.17
C ILE A 134 0.09 2.48 -4.70
N ALA A 135 -0.40 3.70 -4.52
CA ALA A 135 0.33 4.95 -4.72
C ALA A 135 0.63 5.60 -3.37
N SER A 136 1.73 6.37 -3.28
CA SER A 136 2.06 7.14 -2.08
C SER A 136 2.77 8.45 -2.45
N ASP A 137 2.55 9.48 -1.64
CA ASP A 137 3.20 10.80 -1.77
C ASP A 137 4.73 10.76 -1.63
N ILE A 138 5.28 9.83 -0.84
CA ILE A 138 6.73 9.75 -0.63
C ILE A 138 7.50 9.15 -1.81
N ILE A 139 6.83 8.32 -2.63
CA ILE A 139 7.48 7.62 -3.77
C ILE A 139 7.85 8.59 -4.89
N TYR A 140 7.12 9.71 -5.00
CA TYR A 140 7.43 10.76 -5.97
C TYR A 140 8.65 11.61 -5.56
N TRP A 141 9.21 11.41 -4.36
CA TRP A 141 10.24 12.27 -3.77
C TRP A 141 11.61 11.61 -3.54
N ARG A 142 11.81 10.32 -3.88
CA ARG A 142 13.15 9.70 -3.83
C ARG A 142 13.85 9.83 -5.19
N PRO A 143 15.05 10.45 -5.27
CA PRO A 143 15.89 10.34 -6.46
C PRO A 143 16.21 8.86 -6.70
N ARG A 144 16.12 8.42 -7.96
CA ARG A 144 16.56 7.08 -8.37
C ARG A 144 18.07 6.94 -8.29
#